data_AF-A0A2C9KJD7-F1
#
_entry.id   AF-A0A2C9KJD7-F1
#
_cell.length_a   1.000
_cell.length_b   1.000
_cell.length_c   1.000
_cell.angle_alpha   90.00
_cell.angle_beta   90.00
_cell.angle_gamma   90.00
#
_symmetry.space_group_name_H-M   'P 1'
#
loop_
_entity.id
_entity.type
_entity.pdbx_description
1 polymer ?
#
loop_
_entity_poly.entity_id
_entity_poly.type
_entity_poly.pdbx_seq_one_letter_code
_entity_poly.pdbx_strand_id
1 'polypeptide(L)'
;MAQRLTFRRRLSYNTNSNRRKVVKAVRPHKLAAMSKRQKTVTRAYGGSRCHKAVRERIVRAFLIEEQKIVARVLKAQEASKKK
;
A
#
# COMPACT_ATOMS: atom_id res chain seq x y z
N MET A 1 -4.74 15.48 -25.35
CA MET A 1 -3.46 14.75 -25.56
C MET A 1 -2.85 14.39 -24.21
N ALA A 2 -2.53 13.12 -23.97
CA ALA A 2 -1.95 12.69 -22.70
C ALA A 2 -0.44 12.95 -22.67
N GLN A 3 0.05 13.61 -21.61
CA GLN A 3 1.46 13.98 -21.49
C GLN A 3 2.32 12.73 -21.23
N ARG A 4 3.23 12.39 -22.15
CA ARG A 4 4.18 11.27 -21.98
C ARG A 4 5.14 11.58 -20.84
N LEU A 5 5.33 10.63 -19.92
CA LEU A 5 6.20 10.78 -18.75
C LEU A 5 7.56 10.10 -18.99
N THR A 6 8.63 10.89 -19.08
CA THR A 6 10.02 10.41 -19.12
C THR A 6 10.56 10.12 -17.71
N PHE A 7 11.52 9.20 -17.60
CA PHE A 7 12.23 9.00 -16.33
C PHE A 7 13.09 10.24 -16.03
N ARG A 8 13.01 10.77 -14.80
CA ARG A 8 13.80 11.94 -14.38
C ARG A 8 15.21 11.59 -13.91
N ARG A 9 15.49 10.31 -13.64
CA ARG A 9 16.80 9.81 -13.21
C ARG A 9 17.49 9.14 -14.40
N ARG A 10 18.82 9.09 -14.38
CA ARG A 10 19.62 8.37 -15.38
C ARG A 10 19.29 6.87 -15.45
N LEU A 11 18.79 6.28 -14.37
CA LEU A 11 18.32 4.90 -14.35
C LEU A 11 17.01 4.76 -15.14
N SER A 12 17.08 4.09 -16.28
CA SER A 12 15.96 3.86 -17.21
C SER A 12 15.08 2.65 -16.85
N TYR A 13 15.61 1.73 -16.05
CA TYR A 13 14.93 0.47 -15.70
C TYR A 13 13.93 0.65 -14.55
N ASN A 14 12.79 -0.05 -14.62
CA ASN A 14 11.74 -0.04 -13.60
C ASN A 14 12.07 -0.96 -12.41
N THR A 15 13.15 -0.64 -11.71
CA THR A 15 13.57 -1.37 -10.51
C THR A 15 12.71 -0.98 -9.30
N ASN A 16 12.76 -1.77 -8.22
CA ASN A 16 12.06 -1.47 -6.97
C ASN A 16 12.40 -0.08 -6.41
N SER A 17 13.65 0.36 -6.56
CA SER A 17 14.14 1.69 -6.16
C SER A 17 13.74 2.82 -7.12
N ASN A 18 13.25 2.49 -8.33
CA ASN A 18 12.86 3.45 -9.38
C ASN A 18 11.35 3.46 -9.68
N ARG A 19 10.52 2.82 -8.84
CA ARG A 19 9.07 2.84 -9.02
C ARG A 19 8.52 4.26 -8.87
N ARG A 20 7.74 4.68 -9.87
CA ARG A 20 7.08 5.99 -9.89
C ARG A 20 5.94 6.01 -8.87
N LYS A 21 5.87 7.09 -8.07
CA LYS A 21 4.73 7.35 -7.18
C LYS A 21 3.57 7.91 -7.97
N VAL A 22 2.35 7.57 -7.57
CA VAL A 22 1.10 7.98 -8.24
C VAL A 22 0.83 9.48 -8.11
N VAL A 23 1.41 10.14 -7.09
CA VAL A 23 1.30 11.58 -6.86
C VAL A 23 2.50 12.31 -7.47
N LYS A 24 2.23 13.49 -8.03
CA LYS A 24 3.23 14.36 -8.67
C LYS A 24 4.33 14.73 -7.66
N ALA A 25 5.58 14.38 -7.95
CA ALA A 25 6.73 14.80 -7.16
C ALA A 25 7.10 16.26 -7.49
N VAL A 26 6.82 17.17 -6.55
CA VAL A 26 7.08 18.62 -6.64
C VAL A 26 7.73 19.12 -5.35
N ARG A 27 8.35 20.32 -5.38
CA ARG A 27 8.91 20.97 -4.19
C ARG A 27 7.80 21.29 -3.16
N PRO A 28 8.09 21.29 -1.84
CA PRO A 28 7.08 21.55 -0.80
C PRO A 28 6.28 22.85 -1.00
N HIS A 29 6.96 23.95 -1.34
CA HIS A 29 6.31 25.23 -1.65
C HIS A 29 5.27 25.11 -2.79
N LYS A 30 5.63 24.38 -3.85
CA LYS A 30 4.73 24.14 -4.99
C LYS A 30 3.61 23.15 -4.64
N LEU A 31 3.87 22.21 -3.74
CA LEU A 31 2.86 21.27 -3.22
C LEU A 31 1.80 22.01 -2.39
N ALA A 32 2.19 23.02 -1.62
CA ALA A 32 1.25 23.84 -0.85
C ALA A 32 0.22 24.54 -1.74
N ALA A 33 0.67 25.11 -2.87
CA ALA A 33 -0.19 25.81 -3.84
C ALA A 33 -1.09 24.90 -4.70
N MET A 34 -0.85 23.59 -4.74
CA MET A 34 -1.62 22.66 -5.58
C MET A 34 -2.96 22.27 -4.96
N SER A 35 -3.96 22.01 -5.82
CA SER A 35 -5.28 21.54 -5.38
C SER A 35 -5.22 20.12 -4.78
N LYS A 36 -6.13 19.81 -3.85
CA LYS A 36 -6.14 18.53 -3.11
C LYS A 36 -6.21 17.30 -4.02
N ARG A 37 -7.03 17.37 -5.09
CA ARG A 37 -7.18 16.30 -6.09
C ARG A 37 -5.86 15.91 -6.77
N GLN A 38 -4.92 16.84 -6.90
CA GLN A 38 -3.61 16.58 -7.52
C GLN A 38 -2.59 15.99 -6.53
N LYS A 39 -2.89 16.01 -5.23
CA LYS A 39 -2.01 15.58 -4.13
C LYS A 39 -2.37 14.21 -3.57
N THR A 40 -3.60 13.74 -3.79
CA THR A 40 -4.11 12.51 -3.17
C THR A 40 -4.71 11.55 -4.20
N VAL A 41 -4.96 10.32 -3.76
CA VAL A 41 -5.72 9.31 -4.50
C VAL A 41 -6.86 8.85 -3.60
N THR A 42 -8.06 8.67 -4.15
CA THR A 42 -9.27 8.27 -3.43
C THR A 42 -9.25 6.77 -3.08
N ARG A 43 -8.34 6.36 -2.18
CA ARG A 43 -8.28 5.02 -1.58
C ARG A 43 -7.56 5.05 -0.22
N ALA A 44 -7.65 3.96 0.54
CA ALA A 44 -6.85 3.76 1.75
C ALA A 44 -5.35 3.91 1.47
N TYR A 45 -4.67 4.70 2.30
CA TYR A 45 -3.25 5.09 2.16
C TYR A 45 -2.91 5.70 0.78
N GLY A 46 -3.87 6.36 0.13
CA GLY A 46 -3.68 7.05 -1.15
C GLY A 46 -2.54 8.08 -1.09
N GLY A 47 -1.69 8.09 -2.12
CA GLY A 47 -0.50 8.95 -2.18
C GLY A 47 0.68 8.53 -1.31
N SER A 48 0.45 7.81 -0.21
CA SER A 48 1.50 7.26 0.66
C SER A 48 1.96 5.86 0.19
N ARG A 49 1.03 4.98 -0.17
CA ARG A 49 1.31 3.60 -0.59
C ARG A 49 0.80 3.29 -2.00
N CYS A 50 1.49 2.39 -2.70
CA CYS A 50 1.05 1.88 -3.99
C CYS A 50 -0.11 0.89 -3.84
N HIS A 51 -0.88 0.67 -4.90
CA HIS A 51 -2.05 -0.22 -4.88
C HIS A 51 -1.68 -1.65 -4.48
N LYS A 52 -0.53 -2.16 -4.95
CA LYS A 52 -0.05 -3.51 -4.62
C LYS A 52 0.24 -3.66 -3.12
N ALA A 53 0.91 -2.69 -2.52
CA ALA A 53 1.21 -2.70 -1.08
C ALA A 53 -0.06 -2.56 -0.21
N VAL A 54 -1.06 -1.80 -0.66
CA VAL A 54 -2.35 -1.70 0.03
C VAL A 54 -3.09 -3.05 -0.03
N ARG A 55 -3.12 -3.70 -1.20
CA ARG A 55 -3.71 -5.04 -1.35
C ARG A 55 -3.02 -6.08 -0.47
N GLU A 56 -1.70 -6.14 -0.49
CA GLU A 56 -0.91 -7.06 0.33
C GLU A 56 -1.18 -6.86 1.83
N ARG A 57 -1.33 -5.60 2.29
CA ARG A 57 -1.67 -5.29 3.69
C ARG A 57 -3.06 -5.78 4.08
N ILE A 58 -4.05 -5.55 3.22
CA ILE A 58 -5.43 -5.99 3.48
C ILE A 58 -5.48 -7.51 3.58
N VAL A 59 -4.91 -8.22 2.60
CA VAL A 59 -4.90 -9.70 2.58
C VAL A 59 -4.13 -10.25 3.78
N ARG A 60 -2.96 -9.69 4.10
CA ARG A 60 -2.16 -10.13 5.25
C ARG A 60 -2.91 -9.92 6.57
N ALA A 61 -3.53 -8.76 6.77
CA ALA A 61 -4.28 -8.47 7.99
C ALA A 61 -5.44 -9.46 8.17
N PHE A 62 -6.21 -9.69 7.10
CA PHE A 62 -7.29 -10.67 7.11
C PHE A 62 -6.79 -12.08 7.48
N LEU A 63 -5.79 -12.60 6.77
CA LEU A 63 -5.29 -13.95 7.00
C LEU A 63 -4.70 -14.15 8.40
N ILE A 64 -4.04 -13.14 8.95
CA ILE A 64 -3.49 -13.21 10.31
C ILE A 64 -4.61 -13.29 11.34
N GLU A 65 -5.70 -12.53 11.17
CA GLU A 65 -6.84 -12.60 12.09
C GLU A 65 -7.56 -13.94 11.98
N GLU A 66 -7.78 -14.46 10.77
CA GLU A 66 -8.35 -15.79 10.57
C GLU A 66 -7.50 -16.89 11.24
N GLN A 67 -6.18 -16.84 11.04
CA GLN A 67 -5.25 -17.79 11.66
C GLN A 67 -5.27 -17.70 13.19
N LYS A 68 -5.36 -16.49 13.77
CA LYS A 68 -5.47 -16.31 15.22
C LYS A 68 -6.74 -16.94 15.77
N ILE A 69 -7.87 -16.80 15.08
CA ILE A 69 -9.15 -17.40 15.49
C ILE A 69 -9.04 -18.92 15.47
N VAL A 70 -8.55 -19.49 14.35
CA VAL A 70 -8.36 -20.95 14.22
C VAL A 70 -7.44 -21.48 15.32
N ALA A 71 -6.31 -20.82 15.57
CA ALA A 71 -5.38 -21.22 16.63
C ALA A 71 -6.02 -21.18 18.03
N ARG A 72 -6.91 -20.22 18.31
CA ARG A 72 -7.64 -20.16 19.58
C ARG A 72 -8.65 -21.30 19.71
N VAL A 73 -9.38 -21.61 18.64
CA VAL A 73 -10.38 -22.69 18.63
C VAL A 73 -9.72 -24.05 18.82
N LEU A 74 -8.64 -24.34 18.08
CA LEU A 74 -7.90 -25.60 18.20
C LEU A 74 -7.38 -25.82 19.62
N LYS A 75 -6.78 -24.80 20.25
CA LYS A 75 -6.32 -24.86 21.65
C LYS A 75 -7.47 -25.13 22.63
N ALA A 76 -8.63 -24.52 22.41
CA ALA A 76 -9.80 -24.75 23.27
C ALA A 76 -10.34 -26.19 23.14
N GLN A 77 -10.37 -26.75 21.93
CA GLN A 77 -10.79 -28.13 21.68
C GLN A 77 -9.83 -29.15 22.31
N GLU A 78 -8.51 -28.94 22.18
CA GLU A 78 -7.50 -29.79 22.83
C GLU A 78 -7.64 -29.78 24.36
N ALA A 79 -7.88 -28.60 24.95
CA ALA A 79 -8.12 -28.48 26.39
C ALA A 79 -9.39 -29.24 26.84
N SER A 80 -10.46 -29.22 26.04
CA SER A 80 -11.68 -29.98 26.34
C SER A 80 -11.51 -31.50 26.21
N LYS A 81 -10.66 -31.99 25.29
CA LYS A 81 -10.42 -33.45 25.09
C LYS A 81 -9.56 -34.07 26.18
N LYS A 82 -8.70 -33.28 26.83
CA LYS A 82 -7.79 -33.74 27.90
C LYS A 82 -8.49 -33.84 29.26
N LYS A 83 -9.71 -33.31 29.35
CA LYS A 83 -10.58 -33.36 30.53
C LYS A 83 -11.52 -34.55 30.41
#